data_AF-A0A8I1T8Y2-F1
#
_entry.id   AF-A0A8I1T8Y2-F1
#
_cell.length_a   1.000
_cell.length_b   1.000
_cell.length_c   1.000
_cell.angle_alpha   90.00
_cell.angle_beta   90.00
_cell.angle_gamma   90.00
#
_symmetry.space_group_name_H-M   'P 1'
#
loop_
_entity.id
_entity.type
_entity.pdbx_description
1 polymer ?
#
loop_
_entity_poly.entity_id
_entity_poly.type
_entity_poly.pdbx_seq_one_letter_code
_entity_poly.pdbx_strand_id
1 'polypeptide(L)'
;MTMPNERTRALMWAGGFLIELALDRSLPLEVRRNAVSIARHFPTIEDISTMALLQHPFGPGAMLKSPEEVDPTIEGGRFGPLRHSTRLTWPEEA
;
A
#
# COMPACT_ATOMS: atom_id res chain seq x y z
N MET A 1 5.29 -15.07 15.08
CA MET A 1 4.58 -13.78 15.23
C MET A 1 5.22 -12.81 14.26
N THR A 2 4.43 -12.05 13.49
CA THR A 2 4.96 -11.00 12.59
C THR A 2 5.28 -9.76 13.40
N MET A 3 6.50 -9.23 13.22
CA MET A 3 7.00 -8.05 13.90
C MET A 3 6.36 -6.76 13.34
N PRO A 4 6.27 -5.69 14.14
CA PRO A 4 5.67 -4.43 13.70
C PRO A 4 6.25 -3.81 12.42
N ASN A 5 7.57 -3.87 12.26
CA ASN A 5 8.27 -3.44 11.05
C ASN A 5 7.91 -4.33 9.85
N GLU A 6 7.82 -5.65 10.04
CA GLU A 6 7.42 -6.59 8.99
C GLU A 6 5.99 -6.33 8.50
N ARG A 7 5.07 -5.96 9.40
CA ARG A 7 3.70 -5.60 9.03
C ARG A 7 3.65 -4.29 8.26
N THR A 8 4.40 -3.29 8.71
CA THR A 8 4.51 -1.99 8.02
C THR A 8 5.02 -2.17 6.60
N ARG A 9 6.08 -2.98 6.45
CA ARG A 9 6.62 -3.40 5.18
C ARG A 9 5.59 -4.10 4.29
N ALA A 10 4.85 -5.07 4.83
CA ALA A 10 3.85 -5.81 4.06
C ALA A 10 2.75 -4.90 3.50
N LEU A 11 2.32 -3.88 4.25
CA LEU A 11 1.36 -2.89 3.77
C LEU A 11 1.93 -2.07 2.61
N MET A 12 3.18 -1.61 2.72
CA MET A 12 3.84 -0.87 1.63
C MET A 12 3.99 -1.70 0.36
N TRP A 13 4.42 -2.97 0.50
CA TRP A 13 4.51 -3.91 -0.62
C TRP A 13 3.17 -4.10 -1.31
N ALA A 14 2.12 -4.38 -0.53
CA ALA A 14 0.79 -4.60 -1.07
C ALA A 14 0.27 -3.35 -1.81
N GLY A 15 0.51 -2.16 -1.27
CA GLY A 15 0.15 -0.91 -1.94
C GLY A 15 0.83 -0.76 -3.30
N GLY A 16 2.15 -0.95 -3.36
CA GLY A 16 2.89 -0.89 -4.61
C GLY A 16 2.48 -1.96 -5.63
N PHE A 17 2.20 -3.17 -5.16
CA PHE A 17 1.72 -4.27 -6.00
C PHE A 17 0.35 -3.97 -6.62
N LEU A 18 -0.55 -3.28 -5.89
CA LEU A 18 -1.83 -2.83 -6.46
C LEU A 18 -1.65 -1.83 -7.60
N ILE A 19 -0.63 -0.96 -7.52
CA ILE A 19 -0.28 -0.05 -8.63
C ILE A 19 0.20 -0.86 -9.83
N GLU A 20 1.06 -1.86 -9.60
CA GLU A 20 1.57 -2.74 -10.65
C GLU A 20 0.43 -3.46 -11.38
N LEU A 21 -0.47 -4.11 -10.64
CA LEU A 21 -1.64 -4.80 -11.22
C LEU A 21 -2.55 -3.84 -12.00
N ALA A 22 -2.75 -2.62 -11.51
CA ALA A 22 -3.59 -1.63 -12.19
C ALA A 22 -3.01 -1.19 -13.55
N LEU A 23 -1.68 -1.15 -13.66
CA LEU A 23 -0.96 -0.65 -14.84
C LEU A 23 -0.54 -1.74 -15.83
N ASP A 24 -0.52 -3.01 -15.40
CA ASP A 24 -0.12 -4.13 -16.24
C ASP A 24 -1.19 -4.47 -17.29
N ARG A 25 -0.91 -4.09 -18.55
CA ARG A 25 -1.81 -4.33 -19.69
C ARG A 25 -1.90 -5.79 -20.12
N SER A 26 -1.02 -6.67 -19.63
CA SER A 26 -1.10 -8.11 -19.90
C SER A 26 -2.19 -8.81 -19.08
N LEU A 27 -2.66 -8.18 -18.00
CA LEU A 27 -3.69 -8.72 -17.13
C LEU A 27 -5.11 -8.44 -17.66
N PRO A 28 -6.08 -9.32 -17.36
CA PRO A 28 -7.49 -9.09 -17.68
C PRO A 28 -7.99 -7.76 -17.13
N LEU A 29 -8.85 -7.08 -17.89
CA LEU A 29 -9.41 -5.77 -17.52
C LEU A 29 -10.05 -5.76 -16.13
N GLU A 30 -10.75 -6.83 -15.78
CA GLU A 30 -11.38 -7.00 -14.46
C GLU A 30 -10.35 -6.97 -13.33
N VAL A 31 -9.21 -7.65 -13.48
CA VAL A 31 -8.14 -7.67 -12.47
C VAL A 31 -7.59 -6.27 -12.26
N ARG A 32 -7.33 -5.53 -13.34
CA ARG A 32 -6.82 -4.14 -13.23
C ARG A 32 -7.84 -3.22 -12.56
N ARG A 33 -9.12 -3.36 -12.90
CA ARG A 33 -10.22 -2.57 -12.29
C ARG A 33 -10.36 -2.88 -10.80
N ASN A 34 -10.26 -4.15 -10.41
CA ASN A 34 -10.26 -4.56 -9.01
C ASN A 34 -9.07 -3.97 -8.27
N ALA A 35 -7.87 -3.99 -8.86
CA ALA A 35 -6.69 -3.38 -8.26
C ALA A 35 -6.89 -1.87 -8.01
N VAL A 36 -7.45 -1.13 -8.99
CA VAL A 36 -7.78 0.30 -8.82
C VAL A 36 -8.82 0.50 -7.71
N SER A 37 -9.87 -0.32 -7.67
CA SER A 37 -10.92 -0.23 -6.65
C SER A 37 -10.34 -0.44 -5.24
N ILE A 38 -9.53 -1.49 -5.06
CA ILE A 38 -8.88 -1.80 -3.79
C ILE A 38 -7.90 -0.68 -3.40
N ALA A 39 -7.05 -0.22 -4.32
CA ALA A 39 -6.06 0.82 -4.07
C ALA A 39 -6.66 2.14 -3.56
N ARG A 40 -7.90 2.48 -3.94
CA ARG A 40 -8.60 3.68 -3.45
C ARG A 40 -8.98 3.62 -1.97
N HIS A 41 -9.04 2.42 -1.40
CA HIS A 41 -9.42 2.19 0.00
C HIS A 41 -8.30 1.55 0.81
N PHE A 42 -7.19 1.19 0.17
CA PHE A 42 -6.03 0.63 0.82
C PHE A 42 -5.21 1.74 1.50
N PRO A 43 -4.63 1.50 2.69
CA PRO A 43 -3.87 2.52 3.40
C PRO A 43 -2.67 3.01 2.59
N THR A 44 -2.53 4.33 2.50
CA THR A 44 -1.35 4.98 1.93
C THR A 44 -0.21 5.02 2.95
N ILE A 45 1.01 5.32 2.50
CA ILE A 45 2.14 5.50 3.41
C ILE A 45 1.87 6.59 4.46
N GLU A 46 1.14 7.65 4.10
CA GLU A 46 0.75 8.70 5.03
C GLU A 46 -0.27 8.20 6.08
N ASP A 47 -1.22 7.35 5.69
CA ASP A 47 -2.16 6.71 6.62
C ASP A 47 -1.42 5.75 7.56
N ILE A 48 -0.49 4.95 7.03
CA ILE A 48 0.35 4.02 7.79
C ILE A 48 1.19 4.78 8.82
N SER A 49 1.82 5.90 8.42
CA SER A 49 2.55 6.79 9.35
C SER A 49 1.65 7.28 10.48
N THR A 50 0.43 7.73 10.14
CA THR A 50 -0.55 8.19 11.14
C THR A 50 -0.94 7.06 12.10
N MET A 51 -1.21 5.86 11.57
CA MET A 51 -1.53 4.67 12.38
C MET A 51 -0.37 4.24 13.28
N ALA A 52 0.87 4.35 12.80
CA ALA A 52 2.07 4.07 13.58
C ALA A 52 2.28 5.08 14.72
N LEU A 53 1.92 6.35 14.54
CA LEU A 53 1.95 7.35 15.63
C LEU A 53 0.87 7.10 16.68
N LEU A 54 -0.30 6.62 16.24
CA LEU A 54 -1.43 6.25 17.12
C LEU A 54 -1.22 4.88 17.81
N GLN A 55 0.03 4.46 18.06
CA GLN A 55 0.33 3.23 18.82
C GLN A 55 -0.18 3.25 20.27
N HIS A 56 -0.61 4.41 20.79
CA HIS A 56 -1.04 4.57 22.18
C HIS A 56 -2.57 4.52 22.47
N PRO A 57 -3.52 4.94 21.61
CA PRO A 57 -4.93 4.97 22.01
C PRO A 57 -5.71 3.65 21.87
N PHE A 58 -5.23 2.67 21.09
CA PHE A 58 -6.05 1.50 20.67
C PHE A 58 -5.55 0.12 21.14
N GLY A 59 -4.67 0.07 22.15
CA GLY A 59 -4.15 -1.21 22.68
C GLY A 59 -3.23 -1.95 21.70
N PRO A 60 -2.86 -3.21 21.97
CA PRO A 60 -1.78 -3.93 21.29
C PRO A 60 -2.03 -4.26 19.80
N GLY A 61 -3.12 -3.76 19.19
CA GLY A 61 -3.62 -4.21 17.89
C GLY A 61 -2.95 -3.61 16.66
N ALA A 62 -2.49 -2.36 16.69
CA ALA A 62 -1.92 -1.74 15.49
C ALA A 62 -0.49 -2.22 15.22
N MET A 63 0.41 -2.17 16.22
CA MET A 63 1.77 -2.71 16.14
C MET A 63 2.42 -2.40 14.76
N LEU A 64 2.33 -1.17 14.28
CA LEU A 64 3.05 -0.71 13.09
C LEU A 64 4.26 0.08 13.56
N LYS A 65 5.28 0.17 12.72
CA LYS A 65 6.41 1.08 12.90
C LYS A 65 6.30 2.21 11.91
N SER A 66 7.06 3.28 12.14
CA SER A 66 7.13 4.35 11.16
C SER A 66 7.60 3.78 9.83
N PRO A 67 6.98 4.14 8.69
CA PRO A 67 7.51 3.82 7.38
C PRO A 67 8.95 4.31 7.14
N GLU A 68 9.44 5.29 7.91
CA GLU A 68 10.83 5.77 7.85
C GLU A 68 11.83 4.80 8.51
N GLU A 69 11.37 3.93 9.42
CA GLU A 69 12.18 2.85 10.01
C GLU A 69 12.35 1.66 9.03
N VAL A 70 11.76 1.77 7.84
CA VAL A 70 11.76 0.78 6.76
C VAL A 70 12.20 1.48 5.47
N ASP A 71 12.86 0.80 4.53
CA ASP A 71 13.22 1.42 3.24
C ASP A 71 12.01 1.45 2.30
N PRO A 72 11.33 2.58 2.06
CA PRO A 72 10.11 2.61 1.26
C PRO A 72 10.39 2.41 -0.23
N THR A 73 11.64 2.59 -0.66
CA THR A 73 12.06 2.49 -2.07
C THR A 73 12.30 1.05 -2.48
N ILE A 74 12.79 0.22 -1.56
CA ILE A 74 12.89 -1.23 -1.73
C ILE A 74 11.52 -1.87 -1.45
N GLU A 75 10.86 -1.43 -0.39
CA GLU A 75 9.66 -2.07 0.13
C GLU A 75 8.34 -1.54 -0.47
N GLY A 76 8.41 -0.63 -1.44
CA GLY A 76 7.27 -0.20 -2.24
C GLY A 76 7.16 -0.91 -3.60
N GLY A 77 8.09 -1.82 -3.92
CA GLY A 77 8.17 -2.43 -5.24
C GLY A 77 8.45 -1.41 -6.35
N ARG A 78 8.20 -1.79 -7.60
CA ARG A 78 8.56 -1.01 -8.81
C ARG A 78 7.98 0.41 -8.82
N PHE A 79 6.82 0.62 -8.22
CA PHE A 79 6.09 1.88 -8.27
C PHE A 79 6.11 2.65 -6.93
N GLY A 80 6.79 2.11 -5.92
CA GLY A 80 6.70 2.64 -4.56
C GLY A 80 5.36 2.32 -3.88
N PRO A 81 5.22 2.63 -2.58
CA PRO A 81 3.96 2.42 -1.86
C PRO A 81 2.87 3.37 -2.38
N LEU A 82 1.62 3.05 -2.07
CA LEU A 82 0.51 3.99 -2.29
C LEU A 82 0.73 5.26 -1.48
N ARG A 83 0.42 6.40 -2.09
CA ARG A 83 0.47 7.73 -1.49
C ARG A 83 -0.87 8.42 -1.65
N HIS A 84 -1.15 9.42 -0.82
CA HIS A 84 -2.29 10.32 -1.05
C HIS A 84 -2.26 10.98 -2.43
N SER A 85 -1.07 11.14 -3.03
CA SER A 85 -0.88 11.68 -4.37
C SER A 85 -0.99 10.63 -5.48
N THR A 86 -1.07 9.34 -5.16
CA THR A 86 -1.23 8.31 -6.19
C THR A 86 -2.56 8.50 -6.89
N ARG A 87 -2.52 8.58 -8.23
CA ARG A 87 -3.69 8.70 -9.09
C ARG A 87 -3.71 7.52 -10.04
N LEU A 88 -4.68 6.63 -9.87
CA LEU A 88 -4.92 5.53 -10.78
C LEU A 88 -6.14 5.84 -11.63
N THR A 89 -5.90 6.01 -12.94
CA THR A 89 -6.97 6.15 -13.93
C THR A 89 -7.77 4.86 -14.01
N TRP A 90 -9.07 4.97 -14.27
CA TRP A 90 -9.89 3.79 -14.50
C TRP A 90 -9.40 3.06 -15.76
N PRO A 91 -9.09 1.75 -15.68
CA PRO A 91 -8.61 1.04 -16.85
C PRO A 91 -9.76 0.76 -17.84
N GLU A 92 -9.47 0.95 -19.13
CA GLU A 92 -10.38 0.68 -20.25
C GLU A 92 -9.89 -0.52 -21.08
N GLU A 93 -10.77 -1.06 -21.92
CA GLU A 93 -10.38 -2.03 -22.96
C GLU A 93 -9.36 -1.35 -23.87
N ALA A 94 -8.24 -2.05 -24.11
CA ALA A 94 -7.11 -1.54 -24.91
C ALA A 94 -7.30 -1.90 -26.38
#